data_AF-A0A172UC91-F1
#
_entry.id   AF-A0A172UC91-F1
#
_cell.length_a   1.000
_cell.length_b   1.000
_cell.length_c   1.000
_cell.angle_alpha   90.00
_cell.angle_beta   90.00
_cell.angle_gamma   90.00
#
_symmetry.space_group_name_H-M   'P 1'
#
loop_
_entity.id
_entity.type
_entity.pdbx_description
1 polymer ?
#
loop_
_entity_poly.entity_id
_entity_poly.type
_entity_poly.pdbx_seq_one_letter_code
_entity_poly.pdbx_strand_id
1 'polypeptide(L)'
;MSHWFYDFLAALGYSHPLHPVLVHVPAGMSIGALGFSILAALTKQAAFRATAYHVAVFALAFTLLAIPVGIFDWQRFYGGAWFFEIQIKAVLAALYLLLIASAAVIGRRCLESRALPVLYFASVVTVAGLGFFGGQLVYHGFTPEAPVQFKIGRQVFDSHCSGCHRRGENIIEPNMPLRNAPQLHDFAEFLAFIRNPRMPDGSPGVMPQFGSDRISDPNARELFDYLNFAFVASNRLASAQ
;
A
#
# COMPACT_ATOMS: atom_id res chain seq x y z
N MET A 1 19.13 6.26 9.88
CA MET A 1 19.22 7.75 9.83
C MET A 1 17.87 8.45 9.60
N SER A 2 16.72 7.77 9.71
CA SER A 2 15.38 8.33 9.42
C SER A 2 14.45 8.49 10.63
N HIS A 3 14.92 8.21 11.85
CA HIS A 3 14.06 8.23 13.05
C HIS A 3 13.74 9.65 13.53
N TRP A 4 14.73 10.56 13.55
CA TRP A 4 14.56 11.89 14.17
C TRP A 4 13.41 12.73 13.59
N PHE A 5 13.17 12.64 12.28
CA PHE A 5 12.10 13.41 11.61
C PHE A 5 10.71 12.86 11.97
N TYR A 6 10.55 11.53 11.96
CA TYR A 6 9.30 10.91 12.39
C TYR A 6 9.09 11.00 13.90
N ASP A 7 10.16 10.97 14.70
CA ASP A 7 10.09 11.12 16.15
C ASP A 7 9.69 12.56 16.52
N PHE A 8 10.19 13.56 15.79
CA PHE A 8 9.74 14.95 15.90
C PHE A 8 8.25 15.10 15.54
N LEU A 9 7.82 14.53 14.40
CA LEU A 9 6.41 14.57 14.01
C LEU A 9 5.52 13.84 15.01
N ALA A 10 5.97 12.71 15.55
CA ALA A 10 5.27 11.96 16.59
C ALA A 10 5.17 12.78 17.89
N ALA A 11 6.22 13.52 18.26
CA ALA A 11 6.19 14.44 19.41
C ALA A 11 5.18 15.59 19.22
N LEU A 12 4.90 15.98 17.98
CA LEU A 12 3.84 16.93 17.63
C LEU A 12 2.45 16.26 17.46
N GLY A 13 2.34 14.95 17.70
CA GLY A 13 1.10 14.19 17.61
C GLY A 13 0.77 13.61 16.23
N TYR A 14 1.71 13.66 15.27
CA TYR A 14 1.53 13.08 13.94
C TYR A 14 2.30 11.75 13.79
N SER A 15 1.58 10.63 13.80
CA SER A 15 2.13 9.27 13.74
C SER A 15 1.83 8.53 12.42
N HIS A 16 1.26 9.24 11.44
CA HIS A 16 0.82 8.66 10.18
C HIS A 16 1.90 8.70 9.09
N PRO A 17 1.80 7.83 8.06
CA PRO A 17 2.64 7.93 6.87
C PRO A 17 2.37 9.25 6.12
N LEU A 18 3.44 9.91 5.67
CA LEU A 18 3.38 11.20 4.99
C LEU A 18 3.17 11.06 3.48
N HIS A 19 3.69 9.99 2.88
CA HIS A 19 3.62 9.73 1.45
C HIS A 19 2.19 9.73 0.93
N PRO A 20 1.20 9.08 1.59
CA PRO A 20 -0.19 9.13 1.17
C PRO A 20 -0.70 10.57 1.02
N VAL A 21 -0.40 11.48 1.94
CA VAL A 21 -0.83 12.88 1.82
C VAL A 21 -0.15 13.55 0.62
N LEU A 22 1.16 13.34 0.45
CA LEU A 22 1.93 14.00 -0.59
C LEU A 22 1.54 13.57 -2.01
N VAL A 23 1.21 12.30 -2.24
CA VAL A 23 0.86 11.79 -3.59
C VAL A 23 -0.46 12.30 -4.13
N HIS A 24 -1.34 12.87 -3.29
CA HIS A 24 -2.57 13.50 -3.77
C HIS A 24 -2.30 14.73 -4.63
N VAL A 25 -1.20 15.45 -4.40
CA VAL A 25 -0.81 16.61 -5.20
C VAL A 25 -0.48 16.21 -6.65
N PRO A 26 0.50 15.33 -6.93
CA PRO A 26 0.81 14.94 -8.31
C PRO A 26 -0.38 14.23 -8.99
N ALA A 27 -1.19 13.47 -8.25
CA ALA A 27 -2.41 12.85 -8.78
C ALA A 27 -3.43 13.91 -9.23
N GLY A 28 -3.80 14.85 -8.35
CA GLY A 28 -4.74 15.92 -8.66
C GLY A 28 -4.24 16.84 -9.78
N MET A 29 -2.95 17.16 -9.77
CA MET A 29 -2.34 17.96 -10.84
C MET A 29 -2.34 17.24 -12.20
N SER A 30 -2.15 15.93 -12.24
CA SER A 30 -2.25 15.14 -13.48
C SER A 30 -3.67 15.15 -14.05
N ILE A 31 -4.68 14.99 -13.18
CA ILE A 31 -6.09 15.12 -13.56
C ILE A 31 -6.38 16.53 -14.08
N GLY A 32 -5.87 17.56 -13.39
CA GLY A 32 -5.94 18.95 -13.82
C GLY A 32 -5.30 19.19 -15.19
N ALA A 33 -4.12 18.61 -15.45
CA ALA A 33 -3.41 18.75 -16.72
C ALA A 33 -4.26 18.22 -17.89
N LEU A 34 -4.84 17.03 -17.73
CA LEU A 34 -5.74 16.46 -18.72
C LEU A 34 -7.02 17.30 -18.87
N GLY A 35 -7.62 17.74 -17.76
CA GLY A 35 -8.83 18.57 -17.76
C GLY A 35 -8.63 19.89 -18.52
N PHE A 36 -7.55 20.62 -18.24
CA PHE A 36 -7.22 21.84 -18.96
C PHE A 36 -6.84 21.58 -20.41
N SER A 37 -6.20 20.45 -20.72
CA SER A 37 -5.92 20.05 -22.10
C SER A 37 -7.21 19.81 -22.91
N ILE A 38 -8.22 19.16 -22.30
CA ILE A 38 -9.55 18.99 -22.90
C ILE A 38 -10.24 20.35 -23.07
N LEU A 39 -10.24 21.20 -22.05
CA LEU A 39 -10.82 22.55 -22.14
C LEU A 39 -10.17 23.38 -23.26
N ALA A 40 -8.84 23.27 -23.42
CA ALA A 40 -8.14 23.92 -24.52
C ALA A 40 -8.58 23.40 -25.89
N ALA A 41 -8.88 22.10 -26.01
CA ALA A 41 -9.39 21.51 -27.26
C ALA A 41 -10.81 21.98 -27.58
N LEU A 42 -11.68 22.08 -26.56
CA LEU A 42 -13.08 22.49 -26.71
C LEU A 42 -13.21 24.00 -26.99
N THR A 43 -12.48 24.82 -26.25
CA THR A 43 -12.61 26.29 -26.30
C THR A 43 -11.65 26.94 -27.28
N LYS A 44 -10.62 26.21 -27.75
CA LYS A 44 -9.52 26.71 -28.57
C LYS A 44 -8.71 27.84 -27.92
N GLN A 45 -8.86 28.07 -26.61
CA GLN A 45 -8.12 29.10 -25.90
C GLN A 45 -6.71 28.62 -25.50
N ALA A 46 -5.68 29.34 -25.92
CA ALA A 46 -4.29 29.02 -25.62
C ALA A 46 -3.96 29.03 -24.11
N ALA A 47 -4.68 29.86 -23.33
CA ALA A 47 -4.52 29.96 -21.89
C ALA A 47 -4.67 28.61 -21.18
N PHE A 48 -5.64 27.79 -21.59
CA PHE A 48 -5.83 26.46 -20.98
C PHE A 48 -4.68 25.49 -21.30
N ARG A 49 -4.01 25.60 -22.46
CA ARG A 49 -2.80 24.80 -22.74
C ARG A 49 -1.65 25.20 -21.83
N ALA A 50 -1.47 26.49 -21.62
CA ALA A 50 -0.47 26.99 -20.68
C ALA A 50 -0.76 26.49 -19.26
N THR A 51 -2.00 26.57 -18.80
CA THR A 51 -2.40 26.05 -17.48
C THR A 51 -2.19 24.55 -17.36
N ALA A 52 -2.54 23.75 -18.38
CA ALA A 52 -2.29 22.31 -18.40
C ALA A 52 -0.80 21.98 -18.22
N TYR A 53 0.07 22.75 -18.88
CA TYR A 53 1.52 22.65 -18.70
C TYR A 53 1.97 23.04 -17.28
N HIS A 54 1.48 24.16 -16.74
CA HIS A 54 1.88 24.60 -15.39
C HIS A 54 1.54 23.57 -14.32
N VAL A 55 0.34 23.00 -14.35
CA VAL A 55 -0.04 21.97 -13.39
C VAL A 55 0.76 20.67 -13.61
N ALA A 56 1.12 20.32 -14.84
CA ALA A 56 2.01 19.19 -15.11
C ALA A 56 3.43 19.41 -14.54
N VAL A 57 3.97 20.64 -14.63
CA VAL A 57 5.26 21.00 -14.00
C VAL A 57 5.16 20.91 -12.48
N PHE A 58 4.04 21.37 -11.90
CA PHE A 58 3.80 21.25 -10.46
C PHE A 58 3.69 19.79 -10.01
N ALA A 59 3.04 18.94 -10.82
CA ALA A 59 2.99 17.50 -10.61
C ALA A 59 4.39 16.89 -10.59
N LEU A 60 5.27 17.25 -11.52
CA LEU A 60 6.66 16.79 -11.53
C LEU A 60 7.41 17.21 -10.26
N ALA A 61 7.29 18.48 -9.86
CA ALA A 61 7.95 19.00 -8.65
C ALA A 61 7.54 18.20 -7.40
N PHE A 62 6.24 17.97 -7.19
CA PHE A 62 5.76 17.19 -6.05
C PHE A 62 6.03 15.70 -6.17
N THR A 63 6.18 15.16 -7.38
CA THR A 63 6.62 13.77 -7.58
C THR A 63 8.03 13.57 -7.05
N LEU A 64 8.93 14.52 -7.33
CA LEU A 64 10.31 14.49 -6.81
C LEU A 64 10.36 14.59 -5.28
N LEU A 65 9.38 15.27 -4.66
CA LEU A 65 9.24 15.29 -3.20
C LEU A 65 8.60 14.01 -2.64
N ALA A 66 7.63 13.43 -3.35
CA ALA A 66 6.88 12.26 -2.88
C ALA A 66 7.71 10.97 -2.90
N ILE A 67 8.70 10.87 -3.80
CA ILE A 67 9.59 9.71 -3.90
C ILE A 67 10.40 9.47 -2.61
N PRO A 68 11.21 10.42 -2.11
CA PRO A 68 11.99 10.20 -0.89
C PRO A 68 11.09 9.95 0.33
N VAL A 69 9.96 10.64 0.44
CA VAL A 69 8.97 10.39 1.50
C VAL A 69 8.38 8.98 1.40
N GLY A 70 8.12 8.49 0.18
CA GLY A 70 7.66 7.12 -0.06
C GLY A 70 8.70 6.07 0.33
N ILE A 71 9.99 6.33 0.08
CA ILE A 71 11.08 5.45 0.53
C ILE A 71 11.15 5.41 2.06
N PHE A 72 11.00 6.56 2.73
CA PHE A 72 11.00 6.60 4.20
C PHE A 72 9.79 5.89 4.80
N ASP A 73 8.59 6.09 4.26
CA ASP A 73 7.40 5.38 4.71
C ASP A 73 7.52 3.87 4.47
N TRP A 74 8.08 3.47 3.34
CA TRP A 74 8.34 2.07 3.02
C TRP A 74 9.30 1.41 4.03
N GLN A 75 10.39 2.09 4.39
CA GLN A 75 11.32 1.60 5.40
C GLN A 75 10.69 1.58 6.80
N ARG A 76 9.95 2.63 7.18
CA ARG A 76 9.42 2.80 8.54
C ARG A 76 8.21 1.92 8.84
N PHE A 77 7.23 1.90 7.93
CA PHE A 77 5.94 1.23 8.17
C PHE A 77 5.88 -0.18 7.57
N TYR A 78 6.71 -0.47 6.57
CA TYR A 78 6.72 -1.77 5.90
C TYR A 78 8.05 -2.51 6.06
N GLY A 79 8.98 -2.00 6.89
CA GLY A 79 10.26 -2.64 7.18
C GLY A 79 11.17 -2.81 5.95
N GLY A 80 10.91 -2.09 4.86
CA GLY A 80 11.63 -2.30 3.60
C GLY A 80 11.20 -3.57 2.84
N ALA A 81 10.03 -4.14 3.10
CA ALA A 81 9.57 -5.35 2.42
C ALA A 81 9.14 -5.09 0.96
N TRP A 82 9.55 -5.97 0.04
CA TRP A 82 9.24 -5.90 -1.39
C TRP A 82 8.13 -6.88 -1.79
N PHE A 83 6.90 -6.61 -1.39
CA PHE A 83 5.74 -7.37 -1.88
C PHE A 83 5.19 -6.78 -3.19
N PHE A 84 4.34 -7.55 -3.87
CA PHE A 84 3.83 -7.26 -5.21
C PHE A 84 3.33 -5.82 -5.37
N GLU A 85 2.56 -5.30 -4.39
CA GLU A 85 2.03 -3.95 -4.44
C GLU A 85 3.13 -2.87 -4.38
N ILE A 86 4.21 -3.05 -3.60
CA ILE A 86 5.37 -2.13 -3.65
C ILE A 86 6.07 -2.24 -5.00
N GLN A 87 6.30 -3.46 -5.48
CA GLN A 87 7.00 -3.69 -6.75
C GLN A 87 6.28 -3.02 -7.92
N ILE A 88 4.97 -3.25 -8.06
CA ILE A 88 4.19 -2.66 -9.14
C ILE A 88 4.07 -1.14 -8.98
N LYS A 89 3.93 -0.63 -7.75
CA LYS A 89 3.94 0.82 -7.50
C LYS A 89 5.28 1.46 -7.84
N ALA A 90 6.41 0.79 -7.58
CA ALA A 90 7.73 1.29 -7.95
C ALA A 90 7.86 1.40 -9.48
N VAL A 91 7.41 0.39 -10.23
CA VAL A 91 7.38 0.42 -11.69
C VAL A 91 6.47 1.54 -12.21
N LEU A 92 5.23 1.63 -11.69
CA LEU A 92 4.29 2.68 -12.08
C LEU A 92 4.79 4.08 -11.70
N ALA A 93 5.49 4.23 -10.58
CA ALA A 93 6.07 5.51 -10.16
C ALA A 93 7.21 5.94 -11.10
N ALA A 94 8.07 5.00 -11.51
CA ALA A 94 9.12 5.26 -12.50
C ALA A 94 8.51 5.64 -13.85
N LEU A 95 7.50 4.90 -14.32
CA LEU A 95 6.75 5.22 -15.54
C LEU A 95 6.12 6.62 -15.45
N TYR A 96 5.41 6.91 -14.36
CA TYR A 96 4.78 8.20 -14.13
C TYR A 96 5.80 9.35 -14.14
N LEU A 97 6.95 9.18 -13.49
CA LEU A 97 8.03 10.16 -13.50
C LEU A 97 8.53 10.44 -14.92
N LEU A 98 8.71 9.40 -15.75
CA LEU A 98 9.12 9.55 -17.14
C LEU A 98 8.07 10.28 -17.98
N LEU A 99 6.79 9.94 -17.80
CA LEU A 99 5.67 10.57 -18.51
C LEU A 99 5.58 12.06 -18.17
N ILE A 100 5.57 12.40 -16.89
CA ILE A 100 5.41 13.80 -16.46
C ILE A 100 6.66 14.64 -16.74
N ALA A 101 7.86 14.06 -16.65
CA ALA A 101 9.10 14.72 -17.05
C ALA A 101 9.11 14.99 -18.56
N SER A 102 8.68 14.02 -19.38
CA SER A 102 8.56 14.17 -20.83
C SER A 102 7.53 15.25 -21.19
N ALA A 103 6.38 15.28 -20.50
CA ALA A 103 5.38 16.32 -20.68
C ALA A 103 5.92 17.72 -20.33
N ALA A 104 6.71 17.85 -19.26
CA ALA A 104 7.36 19.10 -18.88
C ALA A 104 8.42 19.53 -19.92
N VAL A 105 9.28 18.61 -20.38
CA VAL A 105 10.33 18.93 -21.37
C VAL A 105 9.74 19.33 -22.72
N ILE A 106 8.73 18.61 -23.20
CA ILE A 106 8.05 18.90 -24.45
C ILE A 106 7.25 20.21 -24.33
N GLY A 107 6.48 20.36 -23.24
CA GLY A 107 5.66 21.56 -23.01
C GLY A 107 6.47 22.84 -22.90
N ARG A 108 7.69 22.77 -22.35
CA ARG A 108 8.62 23.90 -22.31
C ARG A 108 9.02 24.38 -23.71
N ARG A 109 9.00 23.49 -24.71
CA ARG A 109 9.41 23.79 -26.10
C ARG A 109 8.22 24.10 -27.00
N CYS A 110 7.13 23.35 -26.87
CA CYS A 110 5.96 23.45 -27.74
C CYS A 110 4.69 23.00 -27.01
N LEU A 111 3.89 23.97 -26.57
CA LEU A 111 2.58 23.74 -25.93
C LEU A 111 1.51 23.20 -26.90
N GLU A 112 1.75 23.25 -28.21
CA GLU A 112 0.84 22.72 -29.23
C GLU A 112 1.14 21.27 -29.64
N SER A 113 2.16 20.66 -29.04
CA SER A 113 2.56 19.29 -29.37
C SER A 113 1.40 18.30 -29.15
N ARG A 114 1.10 17.51 -30.19
CA ARG A 114 0.11 16.43 -30.13
C ARG A 114 0.47 15.32 -29.13
N ALA A 115 1.72 15.29 -28.67
CA ALA A 115 2.15 14.35 -27.64
C ALA A 115 1.64 14.74 -26.23
N LEU A 116 1.40 16.03 -25.96
CA LEU A 116 1.04 16.48 -24.61
C LEU A 116 -0.28 15.91 -24.10
N PRO A 117 -1.40 15.93 -24.86
CA PRO A 117 -2.65 15.32 -24.42
C PRO A 117 -2.50 13.81 -24.14
N VAL A 118 -1.70 13.11 -24.96
CA VAL A 118 -1.42 11.67 -24.77
C VAL A 118 -0.64 11.43 -23.48
N LEU A 119 0.39 12.24 -23.22
CA LEU A 119 1.19 12.14 -21.99
C LEU A 119 0.36 12.47 -20.74
N TYR A 120 -0.52 13.47 -20.79
CA TYR A 120 -1.44 13.78 -19.70
C TYR A 120 -2.42 12.65 -19.44
N PHE A 121 -3.01 12.08 -20.49
CA PHE A 121 -3.92 10.94 -20.38
C PHE A 121 -3.21 9.72 -19.78
N ALA A 122 -2.05 9.35 -20.31
CA ALA A 122 -1.23 8.26 -19.79
C ALA A 122 -0.82 8.50 -18.33
N SER A 123 -0.53 9.75 -17.96
CA SER A 123 -0.22 10.12 -16.58
C SER A 123 -1.42 9.88 -15.66
N VAL A 124 -2.64 10.28 -16.07
CA VAL A 124 -3.89 10.01 -15.32
C VAL A 124 -4.13 8.51 -15.13
N VAL A 125 -3.98 7.71 -16.18
CA VAL A 125 -4.10 6.25 -16.09
C VAL A 125 -3.07 5.66 -15.12
N THR A 126 -1.84 6.16 -15.16
CA THR A 126 -0.76 5.68 -14.29
C THR A 126 -1.01 6.06 -12.82
N VAL A 127 -1.45 7.29 -12.52
CA VAL A 127 -1.78 7.68 -11.13
C VAL A 127 -3.02 6.97 -10.62
N ALA A 128 -3.98 6.61 -11.48
CA ALA A 128 -5.11 5.76 -11.10
C ALA A 128 -4.62 4.36 -10.68
N GLY A 129 -3.69 3.76 -11.43
CA GLY A 129 -3.04 2.50 -11.05
C GLY A 129 -2.27 2.62 -9.72
N LEU A 130 -1.46 3.68 -9.56
CA LEU A 130 -0.75 3.96 -8.31
C LEU A 130 -1.70 4.09 -7.11
N GLY A 131 -2.84 4.75 -7.32
CA GLY A 131 -3.92 4.89 -6.35
C GLY A 131 -4.58 3.57 -6.01
N PHE A 132 -4.92 2.75 -7.01
CA PHE A 132 -5.50 1.42 -6.82
C PHE A 132 -4.60 0.52 -5.96
N PHE A 133 -3.32 0.35 -6.34
CA PHE A 133 -2.38 -0.46 -5.55
C PHE A 133 -2.03 0.19 -4.21
N GLY A 134 -2.14 1.52 -4.08
CA GLY A 134 -2.09 2.21 -2.79
C GLY A 134 -3.28 1.90 -1.90
N GLY A 135 -4.48 1.80 -2.45
CA GLY A 135 -5.67 1.35 -1.74
C GLY A 135 -5.54 -0.10 -1.30
N GLN A 136 -4.98 -0.97 -2.15
CA GLN A 136 -4.73 -2.37 -1.77
C GLN A 136 -3.78 -2.47 -0.57
N LEU A 137 -2.78 -1.59 -0.51
CA LEU A 137 -1.84 -1.51 0.61
C LEU A 137 -2.48 -1.18 1.96
N VAL A 138 -3.46 -0.29 1.94
CA VAL A 138 -4.08 0.31 3.13
C VAL A 138 -5.35 -0.42 3.54
N TYR A 139 -6.19 -0.79 2.57
CA TYR A 139 -7.57 -1.24 2.83
C TYR A 139 -7.81 -2.72 2.54
N HIS A 140 -7.00 -3.34 1.69
CA HIS A 140 -7.23 -4.71 1.25
C HIS A 140 -5.99 -5.57 1.45
N GLY A 141 -5.46 -5.63 2.68
CA GLY A 141 -4.54 -6.70 3.05
C GLY A 141 -5.25 -8.04 2.89
N PHE A 142 -5.31 -8.56 1.65
CA PHE A 142 -6.19 -9.60 1.12
C PHE A 142 -6.67 -10.61 2.17
N THR A 143 -7.70 -10.22 2.91
CA THR A 143 -8.43 -11.08 3.82
C THR A 143 -9.55 -11.75 3.03
N PRO A 144 -9.55 -13.10 2.97
CA PRO A 144 -10.67 -13.82 2.39
C PRO A 144 -11.99 -13.36 2.99
N GLU A 145 -12.99 -13.20 2.15
CA GLU A 145 -14.30 -12.78 2.62
C GLU A 145 -14.85 -13.86 3.56
N ALA A 146 -15.19 -13.43 4.77
CA ALA A 146 -15.66 -14.31 5.82
C ALA A 146 -17.19 -14.39 5.80
N PRO A 147 -17.78 -15.60 5.76
CA PRO A 147 -19.16 -15.83 6.18
C PRO A 147 -19.44 -15.21 7.55
N VAL A 148 -20.70 -14.90 7.85
CA VAL A 148 -21.11 -14.20 9.08
C VAL A 148 -20.50 -14.79 10.35
N GLN A 149 -20.37 -16.12 10.41
CA GLN A 149 -19.79 -16.85 11.54
C GLN A 149 -18.30 -16.58 11.80
N PHE A 150 -17.55 -16.06 10.83
CA PHE A 150 -16.12 -15.74 10.98
C PHE A 150 -15.84 -14.23 10.95
N LYS A 151 -16.88 -13.40 11.03
CA LYS A 151 -16.76 -11.94 10.89
C LYS A 151 -15.91 -11.32 12.01
N ILE A 152 -16.06 -11.81 13.24
CA ILE A 152 -15.27 -11.34 14.40
C ILE A 152 -13.81 -11.71 14.21
N GLY A 153 -13.53 -13.00 13.90
CA GLY A 153 -12.17 -13.47 13.64
C GLY A 153 -11.46 -12.70 12.52
N ARG A 154 -12.19 -12.40 11.44
CA ARG A 154 -11.69 -11.53 10.36
C ARG A 154 -11.36 -10.13 10.86
N GLN A 155 -12.23 -9.49 11.64
CA GLN A 155 -11.98 -8.15 12.18
C GLN A 155 -10.73 -8.11 13.07
N VAL A 156 -10.53 -9.13 13.90
CA VAL A 156 -9.32 -9.27 14.72
C VAL A 156 -8.09 -9.44 13.83
N PHE A 157 -8.18 -10.28 12.80
CA PHE A 157 -7.09 -10.46 11.84
C PHE A 157 -6.74 -9.18 11.09
N ASP A 158 -7.76 -8.48 10.57
CA ASP A 158 -7.58 -7.22 9.84
C ASP A 158 -6.89 -6.17 10.71
N SER A 159 -7.25 -6.10 11.99
CA SER A 159 -6.74 -5.10 12.93
C SER A 159 -5.32 -5.38 13.44
N HIS A 160 -4.92 -6.66 13.53
CA HIS A 160 -3.69 -7.04 14.25
C HIS A 160 -2.70 -7.86 13.43
N CYS A 161 -3.16 -8.63 12.44
CA CYS A 161 -2.36 -9.65 11.77
C CYS A 161 -2.13 -9.34 10.29
N SER A 162 -3.11 -8.72 9.62
CA SER A 162 -3.11 -8.48 8.17
C SER A 162 -1.93 -7.64 7.69
N GLY A 163 -1.36 -6.80 8.56
CA GLY A 163 -0.17 -6.02 8.25
C GLY A 163 1.00 -6.88 7.81
N CYS A 164 1.24 -8.00 8.51
CA CYS A 164 2.36 -8.90 8.24
C CYS A 164 1.95 -10.22 7.54
N HIS A 165 0.69 -10.64 7.69
CA HIS A 165 0.23 -11.96 7.25
C HIS A 165 -0.75 -11.92 6.07
N ARG A 166 -0.53 -11.00 5.12
CA ARG A 166 -1.40 -10.82 3.96
C ARG A 166 -1.58 -12.14 3.20
N ARG A 167 -2.82 -12.50 2.84
CA ARG A 167 -3.16 -13.79 2.20
C ARG A 167 -2.72 -15.02 2.99
N GLY A 168 -2.49 -14.93 4.29
CA GLY A 168 -1.93 -16.03 5.07
C GLY A 168 -0.45 -16.29 4.80
N GLU A 169 0.25 -15.36 4.14
CA GLU A 169 1.71 -15.39 4.00
C GLU A 169 2.40 -14.82 5.26
N ASN A 170 3.71 -14.64 5.20
CA ASN A 170 4.47 -13.89 6.19
C ASN A 170 5.46 -12.98 5.44
N ILE A 171 5.22 -11.67 5.50
CA ILE A 171 6.03 -10.71 4.71
C ILE A 171 7.45 -10.52 5.25
N ILE A 172 7.68 -10.86 6.52
CA ILE A 172 8.99 -10.67 7.16
C ILE A 172 9.82 -11.94 7.03
N GLU A 173 9.17 -13.10 7.21
CA GLU A 173 9.79 -14.41 7.01
C GLU A 173 8.98 -15.26 6.02
N PRO A 174 9.24 -15.11 4.70
CA PRO A 174 8.46 -15.76 3.64
C PRO A 174 8.39 -17.29 3.74
N ASN A 175 9.38 -17.92 4.39
CA ASN A 175 9.43 -19.38 4.58
C ASN A 175 8.51 -19.86 5.73
N MET A 176 7.87 -18.95 6.46
CA MET A 176 6.98 -19.26 7.60
C MET A 176 5.60 -18.61 7.45
N PRO A 177 4.81 -18.98 6.41
CA PRO A 177 3.47 -18.45 6.21
C PRO A 177 2.45 -19.06 7.19
N LEU A 178 1.33 -18.37 7.42
CA LEU A 178 0.23 -18.89 8.22
C LEU A 178 -0.42 -20.15 7.61
N ARG A 179 -0.49 -20.24 6.28
CA ARG A 179 -1.17 -21.35 5.58
C ARG A 179 -0.67 -22.75 5.99
N ASN A 180 0.58 -22.85 6.41
CA ASN A 180 1.24 -24.09 6.82
C ASN A 180 1.77 -24.01 8.26
N ALA A 181 1.33 -23.03 9.04
CA ALA A 181 1.84 -22.82 10.39
C ALA A 181 1.38 -23.97 11.31
N PRO A 182 2.31 -24.71 11.94
CA PRO A 182 1.93 -25.83 12.81
C PRO A 182 1.06 -25.38 13.99
N GLN A 183 1.24 -24.13 14.43
CA GLN A 183 0.48 -23.53 15.52
C GLN A 183 -1.02 -23.38 15.21
N LEU A 184 -1.46 -23.52 13.95
CA LEU A 184 -2.88 -23.48 13.59
C LEU A 184 -3.56 -24.86 13.64
N HIS A 185 -2.84 -25.94 14.00
CA HIS A 185 -3.43 -27.27 14.17
C HIS A 185 -4.28 -27.38 15.44
N ASP A 186 -3.86 -26.71 16.52
CA ASP A 186 -4.54 -26.75 17.81
C ASP A 186 -4.70 -25.34 18.39
N PHE A 187 -5.84 -25.11 19.04
CA PHE A 187 -6.16 -23.79 19.58
C PHE A 187 -5.26 -23.43 20.77
N ALA A 188 -4.88 -24.39 21.62
CA ALA A 188 -4.01 -24.10 22.76
C ALA A 188 -2.59 -23.76 22.29
N GLU A 189 -2.09 -24.43 21.26
CA GLU A 189 -0.81 -24.09 20.61
C GLU A 189 -0.85 -22.71 19.96
N PHE A 190 -1.90 -22.40 19.21
CA PHE A 190 -2.11 -21.07 18.63
C PHE A 190 -2.12 -19.99 19.71
N LEU A 191 -2.92 -20.19 20.77
CA LEU A 191 -3.07 -19.25 21.85
C LEU A 191 -1.72 -19.03 22.56
N ALA A 192 -1.00 -20.09 22.89
CA ALA A 192 0.33 -20.00 23.48
C ALA A 192 1.30 -19.22 22.58
N PHE A 193 1.24 -19.44 21.26
CA PHE A 193 2.11 -18.77 20.30
C PHE A 193 1.83 -17.27 20.20
N ILE A 194 0.59 -16.83 20.02
CA ILE A 194 0.28 -15.38 19.93
C ILE A 194 0.57 -14.66 21.25
N ARG A 195 0.54 -15.39 22.38
CA ARG A 195 0.84 -14.88 23.72
C ARG A 195 2.33 -14.82 24.01
N ASN A 196 3.21 -15.51 23.29
CA ASN A 196 4.66 -15.42 23.42
C ASN A 196 5.35 -15.92 22.12
N PRO A 197 5.31 -15.14 21.04
CA PRO A 197 5.79 -15.60 19.74
C PRO A 197 7.31 -15.77 19.75
N ARG A 198 7.77 -16.96 19.35
CA ARG A 198 9.19 -17.33 19.28
C ARG A 198 9.50 -17.95 17.92
N MET A 199 10.71 -17.74 17.45
CA MET A 199 11.25 -18.43 16.29
C MET A 199 11.44 -19.93 16.60
N PRO A 200 11.57 -20.81 15.59
CA PRO A 200 11.78 -22.25 15.81
C PRO A 200 13.00 -22.59 16.68
N ASP A 201 14.02 -21.72 16.69
CA ASP A 201 15.22 -21.84 17.53
C ASP A 201 15.06 -21.25 18.94
N GLY A 202 13.86 -20.75 19.29
CA GLY A 202 13.54 -20.12 20.57
C GLY A 202 13.91 -18.63 20.66
N SER A 203 14.54 -18.05 19.64
CA SER A 203 14.89 -16.64 19.62
C SER A 203 13.64 -15.73 19.50
N PRO A 204 13.70 -14.46 19.96
CA PRO A 204 12.62 -13.51 19.76
C PRO A 204 12.41 -13.22 18.26
N GLY A 205 11.17 -13.36 17.79
CA GLY A 205 10.80 -12.95 16.43
C GLY A 205 10.38 -11.49 16.35
N VAL A 206 10.08 -11.05 15.12
CA VAL A 206 9.51 -9.72 14.81
C VAL A 206 8.03 -9.58 15.15
N MET A 207 7.33 -10.71 15.32
CA MET A 207 5.91 -10.72 15.64
C MET A 207 5.69 -10.18 17.06
N PRO A 208 4.83 -9.17 17.25
CA PRO A 208 4.55 -8.65 18.58
C PRO A 208 3.75 -9.66 19.41
N GLN A 209 3.94 -9.59 20.72
CA GLN A 209 3.14 -10.34 21.68
C GLN A 209 1.73 -9.74 21.79
N PHE A 210 0.71 -10.58 21.72
CA PHE A 210 -0.67 -10.21 21.96
C PHE A 210 -1.11 -10.79 23.30
N GLY A 211 -1.14 -9.97 24.36
CA GLY A 211 -1.72 -10.35 25.65
C GLY A 211 -3.25 -10.34 25.63
N SER A 212 -3.87 -10.85 26.70
CA SER A 212 -5.34 -10.90 26.84
C SER A 212 -5.99 -9.52 26.85
N ASP A 213 -5.21 -8.48 27.14
CA ASP A 213 -5.55 -7.06 27.07
C ASP A 213 -5.69 -6.54 25.63
N ARG A 214 -4.93 -7.08 24.67
CA ARG A 214 -5.02 -6.70 23.25
C ARG A 214 -5.97 -7.58 22.45
N ILE A 215 -5.90 -8.89 22.66
CA ILE A 215 -6.79 -9.87 22.03
C ILE A 215 -7.26 -10.78 23.16
N SER A 216 -8.53 -10.68 23.56
CA SER A 216 -9.12 -11.54 24.59
C SER A 216 -9.12 -13.02 24.13
N ASP A 217 -9.17 -13.97 25.06
CA ASP A 217 -9.20 -15.40 24.71
C ASP A 217 -10.38 -15.78 23.79
N PRO A 218 -11.61 -15.24 23.98
CA PRO A 218 -12.69 -15.44 23.01
C PRO A 218 -12.37 -14.88 21.62
N ASN A 219 -11.79 -13.68 21.53
CA ASN A 219 -11.39 -13.10 20.25
C ASN A 219 -10.24 -13.86 19.59
N ALA A 220 -9.33 -14.44 20.38
CA ALA A 220 -8.28 -15.32 19.90
C ALA A 220 -8.89 -16.61 19.31
N ARG A 221 -9.96 -17.14 19.92
CA ARG A 221 -10.69 -18.29 19.37
C ARG A 221 -11.34 -17.98 18.03
N GLU A 222 -12.05 -16.87 17.94
CA GLU A 222 -12.65 -16.37 16.70
C GLU A 222 -11.59 -16.18 15.61
N LEU A 223 -10.43 -15.60 15.96
CA LEU A 223 -9.30 -15.44 15.06
C LEU A 223 -8.77 -16.78 14.56
N PHE A 224 -8.55 -17.75 15.47
CA PHE A 224 -8.09 -19.10 15.12
C PHE A 224 -9.04 -19.79 14.13
N ASP A 225 -10.34 -19.72 14.39
CA ASP A 225 -11.36 -20.34 13.55
C ASP A 225 -11.40 -19.68 12.16
N TYR A 226 -11.30 -18.35 12.10
CA TYR A 226 -11.17 -17.61 10.83
C TYR A 226 -9.90 -17.98 10.07
N LEU A 227 -8.73 -18.06 10.73
CA LEU A 227 -7.47 -18.41 10.07
C LEU A 227 -7.53 -19.80 9.44
N ASN A 228 -8.11 -20.77 10.16
CA ASN A 228 -8.32 -22.12 9.65
C ASN A 228 -9.25 -22.14 8.44
N PHE A 229 -10.37 -21.41 8.50
CA PHE A 229 -11.27 -21.24 7.35
C PHE A 229 -10.57 -20.59 6.15
N ALA A 230 -9.94 -19.43 6.39
CA ALA A 230 -9.48 -18.53 5.36
C ALA A 230 -8.21 -19.04 4.65
N PHE A 231 -7.31 -19.70 5.38
CA PHE A 231 -5.94 -19.98 4.90
C PHE A 231 -5.50 -21.43 4.99
N VAL A 232 -6.12 -22.26 5.84
CA VAL A 232 -5.74 -23.69 5.97
C VAL A 232 -6.68 -24.58 5.16
N ALA A 233 -8.00 -24.43 5.32
CA ALA A 233 -9.00 -25.21 4.59
C ALA A 233 -9.04 -24.87 3.10
N SER A 234 -8.92 -23.58 2.76
CA SER A 234 -8.86 -23.10 1.37
C SER A 234 -7.64 -23.62 0.60
N ASN A 235 -6.50 -23.80 1.27
CA ASN A 235 -5.27 -24.31 0.65
C ASN A 235 -5.37 -25.81 0.29
N ARG A 236 -6.10 -26.60 1.09
CA ARG A 236 -6.32 -28.05 0.83
C ARG A 236 -7.19 -28.30 -0.41
N LEU A 237 -8.09 -27.37 -0.74
CA LEU A 237 -8.92 -27.45 -1.95
C LEU A 237 -8.12 -27.09 -3.21
N ALA A 238 -7.12 -26.22 -3.10
CA ALA A 238 -6.26 -25.82 -4.21
C ALA A 238 -5.16 -26.84 -4.55
N SER A 239 -4.71 -27.65 -3.58
CA SER A 239 -3.70 -28.69 -3.78
C SER A 239 -4.27 -30.06 -4.19
N ALA A 240 -5.59 -30.19 -4.27
CA ALA A 240 -6.30 -31.40 -4.73
C ALA A 240 -6.73 -31.32 -6.22
N GLN A 241 -6.29 -30.29 -6.95
CA GLN A 241 -6.47 -30.09 -8.39
C GLN A 241 -5.11 -30.14 -9.08
#